data_AF-A0A7C4XIJ7-F1
#
_entry.id   AF-A0A7C4XIJ7-F1
#
_cell.length_a   1.000
_cell.length_b   1.000
_cell.length_c   1.000
_cell.angle_alpha   90.00
_cell.angle_beta   90.00
_cell.angle_gamma   90.00
#
_symmetry.space_group_name_H-M   'P 1'
#
loop_
_entity.id
_entity.type
_entity.pdbx_description
1 polymer ?
#
loop_
_entity_poly.entity_id
_entity_poly.type
_entity_poly.pdbx_seq_one_letter_code
_entity_poly.pdbx_strand_id
1 'polypeptide(L)'
;MDLICRFVFKDGREYGESIDVYNNHLIVKVRERFIAVPMSCVRFDGEKIELSEFDEEKATELGIRWMEKSMAVSEEELRNFGFGDGD
;
A
#
# COMPACT_ATOMS: atom_id res chain seq x y z
N MET A 1 15.12 4.75 -4.83
CA MET A 1 14.33 4.06 -5.87
C MET A 1 12.88 4.33 -5.54
N ASP A 2 12.11 4.91 -6.45
CA ASP A 2 10.73 5.33 -6.15
C ASP A 2 9.78 4.17 -6.43
N LEU A 3 9.33 3.53 -5.35
CA LEU A 3 8.46 2.36 -5.38
C LEU A 3 6.98 2.75 -5.34
N ILE A 4 6.63 4.02 -5.19
CA ILE A 4 5.25 4.49 -5.04
C ILE A 4 4.72 4.93 -6.41
N CYS A 5 3.40 4.85 -6.60
CA CYS A 5 2.72 5.18 -7.85
C CYS A 5 3.24 4.35 -9.04
N ARG A 6 3.52 3.06 -8.80
CA ARG A 6 3.97 2.11 -9.83
C ARG A 6 2.94 1.01 -10.03
N PHE A 7 2.80 0.56 -11.27
CA PHE A 7 2.06 -0.66 -11.57
C PHE A 7 2.83 -1.87 -11.04
N VAL A 8 2.09 -2.72 -10.35
CA VAL A 8 2.57 -3.95 -9.73
C VAL A 8 2.01 -5.13 -10.51
N PHE A 9 2.87 -6.06 -10.88
CA PHE A 9 2.56 -7.25 -11.66
C PHE A 9 2.83 -8.50 -10.84
N LYS A 10 2.00 -9.52 -11.04
CA LYS A 10 2.18 -10.87 -10.49
C LYS A 10 1.85 -11.87 -11.59
N ASP A 11 2.73 -12.85 -11.81
CA ASP A 11 2.56 -13.88 -12.84
C ASP A 11 2.31 -13.28 -14.25
N GLY A 12 2.98 -12.16 -14.55
CA GLY A 12 2.85 -11.45 -15.83
C GLY A 12 1.52 -10.73 -16.05
N ARG A 13 0.67 -10.61 -15.02
CA ARG A 13 -0.60 -9.86 -15.05
C ARG A 13 -0.55 -8.68 -14.10
N GLU A 14 -1.25 -7.60 -14.44
CA GLU A 14 -1.41 -6.47 -13.54
C GLU A 14 -2.13 -6.94 -12.26
N TYR A 15 -1.49 -6.69 -11.13
CA TYR A 15 -1.97 -7.05 -9.80
C TYR A 15 -2.60 -5.84 -9.10
N GLY A 16 -1.99 -4.66 -9.24
CA GLY A 16 -2.49 -3.41 -8.66
C GLY A 16 -1.48 -2.28 -8.74
N GLU A 17 -1.59 -1.32 -7.83
CA GLU A 17 -0.73 -0.14 -7.77
C GLU A 17 -0.06 -0.02 -6.40
N SER A 18 1.23 0.32 -6.37
CA SER A 18 1.95 0.57 -5.13
C SER A 18 1.62 1.96 -4.57
N ILE A 19 1.30 2.01 -3.28
CA ILE A 19 0.83 3.25 -2.63
C ILE A 19 1.64 3.65 -1.41
N ASP A 20 2.30 2.71 -0.74
CA ASP A 20 3.12 2.98 0.45
C ASP A 20 4.15 1.86 0.68
N VAL A 21 5.13 2.11 1.55
CA VAL A 21 6.04 1.09 2.10
C VAL A 21 6.02 1.18 3.62
N TYR A 22 5.49 0.15 4.27
CA TYR A 22 5.29 0.13 5.72
C TYR A 22 5.82 -1.17 6.34
N ASN A 23 6.61 -1.07 7.42
CA ASN A 23 7.15 -2.21 8.17
C ASN A 23 7.75 -3.32 7.27
N ASN A 24 8.58 -2.95 6.31
CA ASN A 24 9.20 -3.88 5.35
C ASN A 24 8.19 -4.62 4.44
N HIS A 25 7.03 -4.01 4.20
CA HIS A 25 6.05 -4.45 3.22
C HIS A 25 5.75 -3.32 2.23
N LEU A 26 5.60 -3.67 0.96
CA LEU A 26 5.02 -2.79 -0.06
C LEU A 26 3.51 -2.88 0.05
N ILE A 27 2.85 -1.74 0.25
CA ILE A 27 1.39 -1.69 0.24
C ILE A 27 0.93 -1.52 -1.20
N VAL A 28 0.15 -2.51 -1.65
CA VAL A 28 -0.41 -2.56 -2.99
C VAL A 28 -1.92 -2.42 -2.90
N LYS A 29 -2.48 -1.44 -3.60
CA LYS A 29 -3.91 -1.29 -3.77
C LYS A 29 -4.38 -2.21 -4.88
N VAL A 30 -5.29 -3.11 -4.55
CA VAL A 30 -5.93 -4.04 -5.48
C VAL A 30 -7.43 -3.79 -5.41
N ARG A 31 -7.95 -3.01 -6.38
CA ARG A 31 -9.34 -2.52 -6.39
C ARG A 31 -9.66 -1.75 -5.10
N GLU A 32 -10.51 -2.31 -4.23
CA GLU A 32 -10.95 -1.72 -2.96
C GLU A 32 -10.18 -2.26 -1.75
N ARG A 33 -9.17 -3.12 -1.96
CA ARG A 33 -8.40 -3.75 -0.89
C ARG A 33 -6.95 -3.25 -0.90
N PHE A 34 -6.32 -3.40 0.26
CA PHE A 34 -4.89 -3.14 0.43
C PHE A 34 -4.21 -4.45 0.82
N ILE A 35 -3.08 -4.72 0.19
CA ILE A 35 -2.29 -5.94 0.40
C ILE A 35 -0.87 -5.51 0.75
N ALA A 36 -0.38 -5.94 1.92
CA ALA A 36 0.95 -5.66 2.40
C ALA A 36 1.90 -6.78 1.95
N VAL A 37 2.56 -6.59 0.81
CA VAL A 37 3.44 -7.59 0.21
C VAL A 37 4.84 -7.50 0.83
N PRO A 38 5.43 -8.59 1.33
CA PRO A 38 6.78 -8.56 1.88
C PRO A 38 7.81 -8.06 0.86
N MET A 39 8.70 -7.16 1.26
CA MET A 39 9.73 -6.61 0.37
C MET A 39 10.65 -7.70 -0.23
N SER A 40 10.80 -8.85 0.45
CA SER A 40 11.54 -10.00 -0.09
C SER A 40 10.93 -10.59 -1.36
N CYS A 41 9.64 -10.34 -1.60
CA CYS A 41 8.90 -10.81 -2.77
C CYS A 41 8.81 -9.75 -3.87
N VAL A 42 9.34 -8.55 -3.63
CA VAL A 42 9.26 -7.40 -4.54
C VAL A 42 10.53 -7.31 -5.36
N ARG A 43 10.40 -7.36 -6.69
CA ARG A 43 11.49 -7.05 -7.62
C ARG A 43 11.13 -5.83 -8.44
N PHE A 44 12.09 -4.93 -8.62
CA PHE A 44 11.90 -3.74 -9.43
C PHE A 44 12.91 -3.75 -10.58
N ASP A 45 12.42 -3.56 -11.80
CA ASP A 45 13.24 -3.62 -13.02
C ASP A 45 13.54 -2.25 -13.63
N GLY A 46 13.11 -1.16 -13.00
CA GLY A 46 13.27 0.21 -13.49
C GLY A 46 11.96 0.89 -13.84
N GLU A 47 10.98 0.13 -14.34
CA GLU A 47 9.70 0.67 -14.80
C GLU A 47 8.52 0.08 -14.02
N LYS A 48 8.59 -1.21 -13.71
CA LYS A 48 7.52 -1.97 -13.06
C LYS A 48 8.01 -2.71 -11.82
N ILE A 49 7.03 -3.04 -10.97
CA ILE A 49 7.24 -3.92 -9.83
C ILE A 49 6.70 -5.31 -10.21
N GLU A 50 7.51 -6.34 -10.04
CA GLU A 50 7.11 -7.74 -10.22
C GLU A 50 7.12 -8.44 -8.86
N LEU A 51 6.03 -9.14 -8.54
CA LEU A 51 5.88 -9.91 -7.32
C LEU A 51 6.17 -11.38 -7.56
N SER A 52 6.98 -11.98 -6.68
CA SER A 52 7.04 -13.44 -6.55
C SER A 52 5.91 -13.95 -5.65
N GLU A 53 5.82 -15.27 -5.47
CA GLU A 53 4.85 -15.87 -4.56
C GLU A 53 5.01 -15.38 -3.10
N PHE A 54 3.87 -15.21 -2.44
CA PHE A 54 3.74 -14.88 -1.02
C PHE A 54 2.40 -15.39 -0.47
N ASP A 55 2.25 -15.37 0.84
CA ASP A 55 1.01 -15.73 1.53
C ASP A 55 0.00 -14.57 1.40
N GLU A 56 -0.91 -14.67 0.43
CA GLU A 56 -1.90 -13.62 0.15
C GLU A 56 -2.86 -13.36 1.32
N GLU A 57 -3.21 -14.39 2.09
CA GLU A 57 -4.10 -14.27 3.23
C GLU A 57 -3.46 -13.38 4.31
N LYS A 58 -2.23 -13.71 4.71
CA LYS A 58 -1.47 -12.89 5.67
C LYS A 58 -1.21 -11.48 5.15
N ALA A 59 -0.87 -11.34 3.87
CA ALA A 59 -0.61 -10.03 3.27
C ALA A 59 -1.88 -9.16 3.25
N THR A 60 -3.05 -9.78 3.04
CA THR A 60 -4.35 -9.10 3.10
C THR A 60 -4.68 -8.66 4.53
N GLU A 61 -4.52 -9.54 5.53
CA GLU A 61 -4.73 -9.19 6.94
C GLU A 61 -3.86 -7.99 7.37
N LEU A 62 -2.58 -8.01 6.99
CA LEU A 62 -1.66 -6.92 7.28
C LEU A 62 -2.02 -5.62 6.54
N GLY A 63 -2.49 -5.73 5.30
CA GLY A 63 -2.96 -4.59 4.52
C GLY A 63 -4.20 -3.93 5.14
N ILE A 64 -5.14 -4.71 5.68
CA ILE A 64 -6.29 -4.21 6.43
C ILE A 64 -5.84 -3.44 7.68
N ARG A 65 -4.94 -4.02 8.48
CA ARG A 65 -4.39 -3.36 9.69
C ARG A 65 -3.66 -2.06 9.35
N TRP A 66 -2.93 -2.03 8.24
CA TRP A 66 -2.29 -0.80 7.74
C TRP A 66 -3.34 0.25 7.37
N MET A 67 -4.42 -0.15 6.68
CA MET A 67 -5.49 0.77 6.29
C MET A 67 -6.18 1.37 7.51
N GLU A 68 -6.52 0.56 8.51
CA GLU A 68 -7.15 1.04 9.76
C GLU A 68 -6.27 2.08 10.45
N LYS A 69 -4.95 1.84 10.53
CA LYS A 69 -3.99 2.78 11.09
C LYS A 69 -3.85 4.05 10.25
N SER A 70 -3.90 3.93 8.93
CA SER A 70 -3.68 5.05 8.00
C SER A 70 -4.93 5.92 7.83
N MET A 71 -6.12 5.35 8.03
CA MET A 71 -7.40 6.07 8.06
C MET A 71 -7.77 6.59 9.44
N ALA A 72 -7.07 6.16 10.50
CA ALA A 72 -7.18 6.76 11.83
C ALA A 72 -6.52 8.15 11.83
N VAL A 73 -7.11 9.09 11.10
CA VAL A 73 -6.87 10.52 11.31
C VAL A 73 -7.53 10.85 12.64
N SER A 74 -6.74 11.20 13.64
CA SER A 74 -7.31 11.58 14.93
C SER A 74 -8.14 12.85 14.76
N GLU A 75 -9.25 13.04 15.50
CA GLU A 75 -10.03 14.29 15.46
C GLU A 75 -9.15 15.54 15.70
N GLU A 76 -8.06 15.36 16.44
CA GLU A 76 -7.04 16.37 16.73
C GLU A 76 -6.16 16.71 15.51
N GLU A 77 -5.86 15.73 14.65
CA GLU A 77 -5.13 15.95 13.39
C GLU A 77 -6.02 16.65 12.36
N LEU A 78 -7.32 16.31 12.29
CA LEU A 78 -8.28 17.01 11.44
C LEU A 78 -8.42 18.50 11.83
N ARG A 79 -8.38 18.82 13.13
CA ARG A 79 -8.38 20.21 13.62
C ARG A 79 -7.09 20.95 13.25
N ASN A 80 -5.93 20.30 13.35
CA ASN A 80 -4.64 20.92 13.02
C ASN A 80 -4.42 21.12 11.50
N PHE A 81 -5.11 20.38 10.63
CA PHE A 81 -5.05 20.55 9.18
C PHE A 81 -5.89 21.73 8.64
N GLY A 82 -6.56 22.51 9.49
CA GLY A 82 -7.24 23.75 9.08
C GLY A 82 -8.56 23.55 8.34
N PHE A 83 -9.16 22.35 8.38
CA PHE A 83 -10.53 22.10 7.92
C PHE A 83 -11.61 22.66 8.88
N GLY A 84 -11.22 23.53 9.80
CA GLY A 84 -12.03 23.97 10.94
C GLY A 84 -12.75 25.31 10.80
N ASP A 85 -12.41 26.14 9.82
CA ASP A 85 -13.06 27.46 9.67
C ASP A 85 -13.35 27.74 8.19
N GLY A 86 -14.48 27.20 7.72
CA GLY A 86 -15.18 27.78 6.58
C GLY A 86 -16.23 28.74 7.11
N ASP A 87 -16.11 30.01 6.73
CA ASP A 87 -17.11 31.09 6.91
C ASP A 87 -18.55 30.66 6.54
#